data_AF-A0A957LEB8-F1
#
_entry.id   AF-A0A957LEB8-F1
#
_cell.length_a   1.000
_cell.length_b   1.000
_cell.length_c   1.000
_cell.angle_alpha   90.00
_cell.angle_beta   90.00
_cell.angle_gamma   90.00
#
_symmetry.space_group_name_H-M   'P 1'
#
loop_
_entity.id
_entity.type
_entity.pdbx_description
1 polymer ?
#
loop_
_entity_poly.entity_id
_entity_poly.type
_entity_poly.pdbx_seq_one_letter_code
_entity_poly.pdbx_strand_id
1 'polypeptide(L)'
;ESRQEKRPQLSDLRDSGCLTGGTLVPLADTGQRVPMRELCGRKDFYIWALNEDTLKLEKARVSNAFSTGTKPIYRLTTRLGRTIRATGNHRFRSFDGWKRLDEFAEGDRLALPRYLPAKQEQTLTNEQLALIGHLIGDGCTLPRHAIQYTTREKDLAHIVSDLAMDVFGHEIEPNIKQERQWFQVYLSSTRHHTHGVRNAVSEWFDEMGIFGLRSHEKFVPELIFTQPVNAIAVFLRHLWSTDGCIRMRKTGSRQYPAVYYATSSNRLAYDVQSLLLCVGINARVKVVSQGAKGRDQHHVIVSGYDDLETFVTVIGTVGAYKLESLREIERYLSEKVGNTNRDVIPATIWREYVVPAMQVEGMTGRQMQATINQPYCGTSLYKQNVSRTRAAVVAEAVNSLELTKLAESDIYWDEIVSIEPDGEEEVFDLTVPIHHNFVANDIVVHNSIEQDADIVMFIYRDEYYNPDTTDRPGIAEINVAKHRNGPTASIDLYWNGELASFSNLQRQEVQL
;
A
#
# COMPACT_ATOMS: atom_id res chain seq x y z
N GLU A 1 -19.80 23.87 -2.42
CA GLU A 1 -19.79 24.50 -3.76
C GLU A 1 -20.10 25.99 -3.63
N SER A 2 -19.17 26.86 -3.99
CA SER A 2 -19.31 28.33 -3.92
C SER A 2 -19.38 29.00 -5.30
N ARG A 3 -19.56 28.24 -6.39
CA ARG A 3 -19.70 28.80 -7.73
C ARG A 3 -21.10 29.40 -7.91
N GLN A 4 -21.14 30.64 -8.41
CA GLN A 4 -22.39 31.32 -8.81
C GLN A 4 -23.05 30.66 -10.03
N GLU A 5 -22.27 30.01 -10.91
CA GLU A 5 -22.77 29.24 -12.06
C GLU A 5 -22.70 27.73 -11.77
N LYS A 6 -23.84 27.04 -11.88
CA LYS A 6 -23.97 25.58 -11.67
C LYS A 6 -23.82 24.74 -12.95
N ARG A 7 -23.32 25.34 -14.03
CA ARG A 7 -23.10 24.64 -15.31
C ARG A 7 -21.85 23.76 -15.22
N PRO A 8 -21.94 22.46 -15.54
CA PRO A 8 -20.76 21.59 -15.56
C PRO A 8 -19.83 21.96 -16.72
N GLN A 9 -18.53 21.87 -16.50
CA GLN A 9 -17.48 22.20 -17.47
C GLN A 9 -16.44 21.09 -17.59
N LEU A 10 -15.73 21.04 -18.71
CA LEU A 10 -14.67 20.04 -18.92
C LEU A 10 -13.56 20.15 -17.86
N SER A 11 -13.33 21.35 -17.32
CA SER A 11 -12.43 21.58 -16.19
C SER A 11 -12.83 20.80 -14.94
N ASP A 12 -14.11 20.48 -14.77
CA ASP A 12 -14.61 19.71 -13.62
C ASP A 12 -14.20 18.23 -13.72
N LEU A 13 -13.85 17.76 -14.92
CA LEU A 13 -13.19 16.47 -15.15
C LEU A 13 -11.66 16.57 -15.11
N ARG A 14 -11.07 17.74 -15.45
CA ARG A 14 -9.63 18.06 -15.28
C ARG A 14 -9.20 18.17 -13.82
N ASP A 15 -10.16 18.37 -12.93
CA ASP A 15 -9.97 18.40 -11.47
C ASP A 15 -9.84 16.97 -10.88
N SER A 16 -9.50 15.98 -11.72
CA SER A 16 -8.97 14.69 -11.28
C SER A 16 -7.63 14.93 -10.60
N GLY A 17 -7.55 14.64 -9.31
CA GLY A 17 -6.29 14.85 -8.61
C GLY A 17 -5.18 13.92 -9.09
N CYS A 18 -3.95 14.24 -8.71
CA CYS A 18 -2.74 13.62 -9.24
C CYS A 18 -1.76 13.28 -8.12
N LEU A 19 -0.78 12.43 -8.41
CA LEU A 19 0.24 11.95 -7.48
C LEU A 19 1.61 12.55 -7.82
N THR A 20 2.51 12.66 -6.84
CA THR A 20 3.87 13.15 -7.12
C THR A 20 4.70 12.13 -7.89
N GLY A 21 5.70 12.60 -8.63
CA GLY A 21 6.54 11.75 -9.48
C GLY A 21 7.32 10.65 -8.74
N GLY A 22 7.60 10.83 -7.45
CA GLY A 22 8.26 9.83 -6.60
C GLY A 22 7.34 8.74 -6.05
N THR A 23 6.03 8.81 -6.33
CA THR A 23 5.06 7.79 -5.91
C THR A 23 5.33 6.49 -6.67
N LEU A 24 5.48 5.38 -5.94
CA LEU A 24 5.81 4.07 -6.49
C LEU A 24 4.55 3.29 -6.84
N VAL A 25 4.53 2.73 -8.05
CA VAL A 25 3.45 1.86 -8.53
C VAL A 25 4.01 0.46 -8.77
N PRO A 26 3.48 -0.59 -8.11
CA PRO A 26 3.88 -1.97 -8.35
C PRO A 26 3.31 -2.45 -9.69
N LEU A 27 4.20 -2.87 -10.59
CA LEU A 27 3.82 -3.51 -11.86
C LEU A 27 3.36 -4.94 -11.59
N ALA A 28 2.17 -5.29 -12.06
CA ALA A 28 1.56 -6.60 -11.81
C ALA A 28 2.27 -7.76 -12.53
N ASP A 29 2.96 -7.48 -13.65
CA ASP A 29 3.70 -8.50 -14.41
C ASP A 29 5.07 -8.85 -13.80
N THR A 30 5.76 -7.85 -13.28
CA THR A 30 7.16 -7.99 -12.87
C THR A 30 7.36 -7.96 -11.36
N GLY A 31 6.43 -7.37 -10.61
CA GLY A 31 6.60 -7.04 -9.19
C GLY A 31 7.49 -5.80 -8.96
N GLN A 32 8.09 -5.23 -10.01
CA GLN A 32 8.92 -4.04 -9.90
C GLN A 32 8.08 -2.85 -9.45
N ARG A 33 8.61 -2.02 -8.55
CA ARG A 33 7.96 -0.78 -8.14
C ARG A 33 8.59 0.37 -8.91
N VAL A 34 7.78 1.05 -9.74
CA VAL A 34 8.28 2.09 -10.64
C VAL A 34 7.72 3.44 -10.20
N PRO A 35 8.55 4.49 -10.09
CA PRO A 35 8.07 5.84 -9.83
C PRO A 35 7.14 6.34 -10.93
N MET A 36 6.06 7.05 -10.57
CA MET A 36 5.11 7.66 -11.51
C MET A 36 5.80 8.48 -12.61
N ARG A 37 6.88 9.19 -12.27
CA ARG A 37 7.67 9.98 -13.23
C ARG A 37 8.27 9.13 -14.34
N GLU A 38 8.73 7.92 -14.02
CA GLU A 38 9.33 6.99 -14.99
C GLU A 38 8.30 6.23 -15.83
N LEU A 39 7.05 6.20 -15.36
CA LEU A 39 5.92 5.65 -16.11
C LEU A 39 5.38 6.64 -17.16
N CYS A 40 5.63 7.95 -17.00
CA CYS A 40 5.15 8.98 -17.92
C CYS A 40 5.49 8.65 -19.38
N GLY A 41 4.49 8.64 -20.25
CA GLY A 41 4.59 8.30 -21.67
C GLY A 41 4.52 6.80 -21.98
N ARG A 42 4.58 5.91 -20.99
CA ARG A 42 4.38 4.47 -21.19
C ARG A 42 2.90 4.16 -21.41
N LYS A 43 2.66 3.07 -22.13
CA LYS A 43 1.33 2.51 -22.42
C LYS A 43 1.39 0.99 -22.30
N ASP A 44 0.23 0.37 -22.14
CA ASP A 44 0.03 -1.07 -22.25
C ASP A 44 0.87 -1.91 -21.29
N PHE A 45 0.98 -1.43 -20.05
CA PHE A 45 1.53 -2.18 -18.93
C PHE A 45 0.45 -2.47 -17.88
N TYR A 46 0.73 -3.37 -16.96
CA TYR A 46 -0.27 -3.83 -15.99
C TYR A 46 0.12 -3.49 -14.55
N ILE A 47 -0.89 -3.12 -13.76
CA ILE A 47 -0.79 -2.75 -12.35
C ILE A 47 -1.85 -3.50 -11.55
N TRP A 48 -1.81 -3.37 -10.22
CA TRP A 48 -2.86 -3.87 -9.33
C TRP A 48 -3.94 -2.81 -9.12
N ALA A 49 -5.20 -3.16 -9.40
CA ALA A 49 -6.37 -2.32 -9.13
C ALA A 49 -7.36 -3.07 -8.23
N LEU A 50 -8.18 -2.34 -7.50
CA LEU A 50 -9.29 -2.89 -6.74
C LEU A 50 -10.50 -3.04 -7.66
N ASN A 51 -11.04 -4.25 -7.76
CA ASN A 51 -12.36 -4.47 -8.34
C ASN A 51 -13.42 -4.12 -7.29
N GLU A 52 -14.25 -3.11 -7.55
CA GLU A 52 -15.23 -2.62 -6.58
C GLU A 52 -16.43 -3.58 -6.39
N ASP A 53 -16.69 -4.48 -7.34
CA ASP A 53 -17.76 -5.47 -7.25
C ASP A 53 -17.38 -6.66 -6.38
N THR A 54 -16.11 -7.09 -6.46
CA THR A 54 -15.57 -8.25 -5.72
C THR A 54 -14.80 -7.85 -4.46
N LEU A 55 -14.36 -6.59 -4.37
CA LEU A 55 -13.45 -6.05 -3.36
C LEU A 55 -12.10 -6.80 -3.31
N LYS A 56 -11.68 -7.35 -4.46
CA LYS A 56 -10.42 -8.07 -4.66
C LYS A 56 -9.45 -7.26 -5.49
N LEU A 57 -8.15 -7.52 -5.30
CA LEU A 57 -7.14 -6.96 -6.18
C LEU A 57 -7.05 -7.76 -7.47
N GLU A 58 -7.14 -7.07 -8.59
CA GLU A 58 -7.12 -7.65 -9.93
C GLU A 58 -6.08 -6.93 -10.79
N LYS A 59 -5.54 -7.66 -11.76
CA LYS A 59 -4.57 -7.13 -12.71
C LYS A 59 -5.30 -6.24 -13.71
N ALA A 60 -4.88 -4.98 -13.81
CA ALA A 60 -5.51 -4.00 -14.69
C ALA A 60 -4.52 -3.40 -15.69
N ARG A 61 -4.97 -3.20 -16.93
CA ARG A 61 -4.18 -2.55 -17.99
C ARG A 61 -4.21 -1.04 -17.81
N VAL A 62 -3.03 -0.43 -17.88
CA VAL A 62 -2.84 1.02 -18.00
C VAL A 62 -2.77 1.38 -19.48
N SER A 63 -3.70 2.22 -19.95
CA SER A 63 -3.71 2.69 -21.34
C SER A 63 -2.81 3.91 -21.55
N ASN A 64 -2.59 4.71 -20.50
CA ASN A 64 -1.78 5.91 -20.58
C ASN A 64 -1.21 6.32 -19.22
N ALA A 65 -0.05 6.96 -19.23
CA ALA A 65 0.59 7.58 -18.06
C ALA A 65 1.11 8.95 -18.47
N PHE A 66 0.81 10.01 -17.71
CA PHE A 66 1.06 11.37 -18.15
C PHE A 66 1.32 12.34 -16.99
N SER A 67 2.02 13.44 -17.29
CA SER A 67 2.19 14.59 -16.39
C SER A 67 1.03 15.57 -16.58
N THR A 68 0.56 16.17 -15.48
CA THR A 68 -0.49 17.21 -15.50
C THR A 68 0.04 18.57 -15.05
N GLY A 69 1.37 18.72 -15.01
CA GLY A 69 2.05 19.95 -14.61
C GLY A 69 2.28 20.06 -13.10
N THR A 70 2.65 21.27 -12.66
CA THR A 70 2.96 21.56 -11.25
C THR A 70 1.69 21.95 -10.50
N LYS A 71 1.42 21.29 -9.37
CA LYS A 71 0.23 21.56 -8.53
C LYS A 71 0.62 21.56 -7.04
N PRO A 72 -0.16 22.26 -6.17
CA PRO A 72 -0.06 22.11 -4.73
C PRO A 72 -0.36 20.67 -4.29
N ILE A 73 0.46 20.17 -3.37
CA ILE A 73 0.38 18.80 -2.87
C ILE A 73 0.26 18.76 -1.35
N TYR A 74 -0.32 17.67 -0.89
CA TYR A 74 -0.48 17.33 0.51
C TYR A 74 0.11 15.94 0.75
N ARG A 75 0.75 15.78 1.90
CA ARG A 75 1.23 14.50 2.40
C ARG A 75 0.18 13.91 3.32
N LEU A 76 -0.38 12.76 2.92
CA LEU A 76 -1.20 11.93 3.77
C LEU A 76 -0.31 10.91 4.49
N THR A 77 -0.55 10.69 5.78
CA THR A 77 0.06 9.62 6.56
C THR A 77 -1.01 8.80 7.27
N THR A 78 -0.92 7.47 7.18
CA THR A 78 -1.82 6.54 7.87
C THR A 78 -1.24 6.05 9.19
N ARG A 79 -2.05 5.38 10.01
CA ARG A 79 -1.66 4.84 11.32
C ARG A 79 -0.65 3.70 11.23
N LEU A 80 -0.65 2.93 10.14
CA LEU A 80 0.43 2.00 9.78
C LEU A 80 1.71 2.73 9.33
N GLY A 81 1.68 4.06 9.19
CA GLY A 81 2.79 4.86 8.75
C GLY A 81 2.92 4.93 7.23
N ARG A 82 1.97 4.40 6.44
CA ARG A 82 1.98 4.55 4.99
C ARG A 82 1.88 6.03 4.64
N THR A 83 2.57 6.45 3.59
CA THR A 83 2.54 7.85 3.14
C THR A 83 2.42 7.97 1.65
N ILE A 84 1.60 8.93 1.21
CA ILE A 84 1.44 9.28 -0.19
C ILE A 84 1.32 10.80 -0.30
N ARG A 85 1.84 11.34 -1.40
CA ARG A 85 1.80 12.77 -1.71
C ARG A 85 0.92 12.96 -2.93
N ALA A 86 -0.15 13.72 -2.77
CA ALA A 86 -1.17 13.90 -3.79
C ALA A 86 -1.75 15.31 -3.76
N THR A 87 -2.42 15.72 -4.82
CA THR A 87 -3.17 16.99 -4.83
C THR A 87 -4.44 16.88 -3.96
N GLY A 88 -4.94 18.00 -3.45
CA GLY A 88 -6.10 18.02 -2.55
C GLY A 88 -7.38 17.40 -3.14
N ASN A 89 -7.56 17.50 -4.45
CA ASN A 89 -8.68 16.89 -5.20
C ASN A 89 -8.48 15.41 -5.54
N HIS A 90 -7.34 14.78 -5.21
CA HIS A 90 -7.09 13.37 -5.52
C HIS A 90 -7.96 12.49 -4.65
N ARG A 91 -8.60 11.47 -5.26
CA ARG A 91 -9.59 10.64 -4.57
C ARG A 91 -8.98 9.36 -4.03
N PHE A 92 -9.37 9.03 -2.80
CA PHE A 92 -9.04 7.79 -2.12
C PHE A 92 -10.31 7.04 -1.77
N ARG A 93 -10.25 5.71 -1.74
CA ARG A 93 -11.41 4.89 -1.39
C ARG A 93 -11.60 4.92 0.12
N SER A 94 -12.61 5.64 0.61
CA SER A 94 -13.13 5.53 1.99
C SER A 94 -14.03 4.29 2.10
N PHE A 95 -14.68 4.03 3.23
CA PHE A 95 -15.65 2.94 3.32
C PHE A 95 -16.92 3.23 2.49
N ASP A 96 -17.40 4.47 2.53
CA ASP A 96 -18.68 4.89 1.95
C ASP A 96 -18.56 5.30 0.46
N GLY A 97 -17.34 5.34 -0.09
CA GLY A 97 -17.10 5.62 -1.51
C GLY A 97 -15.76 6.29 -1.78
N TRP A 98 -15.61 6.89 -2.96
CA TRP A 98 -14.44 7.69 -3.32
C TRP A 98 -14.57 9.12 -2.79
N LYS A 99 -13.58 9.57 -2.03
CA LYS A 99 -13.57 10.87 -1.35
C LYS A 99 -12.29 11.63 -1.68
N ARG A 100 -12.35 12.94 -1.89
CA ARG A 100 -11.16 13.77 -2.17
C ARG A 100 -10.29 13.88 -0.93
N LEU A 101 -8.98 14.04 -1.13
CA LEU A 101 -8.02 14.21 -0.04
C LEU A 101 -8.40 15.37 0.90
N ASP A 102 -8.85 16.50 0.34
CA ASP A 102 -9.25 17.70 1.06
C ASP A 102 -10.59 17.58 1.81
N GLU A 103 -11.34 16.50 1.58
CA GLU A 103 -12.57 16.19 2.33
C GLU A 103 -12.28 15.31 3.55
N PHE A 104 -11.13 14.63 3.60
CA PHE A 104 -10.76 13.75 4.71
C PHE A 104 -10.35 14.54 5.97
N ALA A 105 -10.64 13.96 7.13
CA ALA A 105 -10.14 14.42 8.42
C ALA A 105 -9.28 13.34 9.11
N GLU A 106 -8.46 13.73 10.08
CA GLU A 106 -7.78 12.78 10.96
C GLU A 106 -8.81 11.86 11.66
N GLY A 107 -8.51 10.57 11.71
CA GLY A 107 -9.43 9.55 12.21
C GLY A 107 -10.33 8.91 11.15
N ASP A 108 -10.49 9.54 9.98
CA ASP A 108 -11.15 8.88 8.84
C ASP A 108 -10.32 7.68 8.36
N ARG A 109 -10.96 6.76 7.63
CA ARG A 109 -10.31 5.54 7.12
C ARG A 109 -10.31 5.49 5.60
N LEU A 110 -9.24 4.94 5.04
CA LEU A 110 -9.11 4.69 3.61
C LEU A 110 -8.62 3.26 3.33
N ALA A 111 -8.81 2.81 2.10
CA ALA A 111 -8.48 1.47 1.64
C ALA A 111 -6.98 1.33 1.33
N LEU A 112 -6.36 0.36 1.98
CA LEU A 112 -5.02 -0.16 1.65
C LEU A 112 -5.18 -1.60 1.16
N PRO A 113 -4.25 -2.15 0.38
CA PRO A 113 -4.17 -3.59 0.15
C PRO A 113 -3.85 -4.34 1.46
N ARG A 114 -4.46 -5.52 1.68
CA ARG A 114 -4.10 -6.45 2.76
C ARG A 114 -2.88 -7.29 2.44
N TYR A 115 -2.68 -7.59 1.17
CA TYR A 115 -1.50 -8.23 0.61
C TYR A 115 -1.28 -7.69 -0.79
N LEU A 116 -0.06 -7.81 -1.30
CA LEU A 116 0.24 -7.57 -2.71
C LEU A 116 0.71 -8.88 -3.36
N PRO A 117 0.14 -9.29 -4.50
CA PRO A 117 0.60 -10.50 -5.16
C PRO A 117 2.05 -10.35 -5.63
N ALA A 118 2.87 -11.35 -5.29
CA ALA A 118 4.25 -11.46 -5.75
C ALA A 118 4.34 -12.32 -7.02
N LYS A 119 5.47 -12.24 -7.72
CA LYS A 119 5.78 -13.12 -8.86
C LYS A 119 5.82 -14.58 -8.40
N GLN A 120 5.64 -15.54 -9.32
CA GLN A 120 5.80 -16.96 -9.01
C GLN A 120 7.22 -17.48 -9.27
N GLU A 121 7.96 -16.87 -10.20
CA GLU A 121 9.29 -17.31 -10.63
C GLU A 121 10.40 -16.69 -9.78
N GLN A 122 11.24 -17.55 -9.19
CA GLN A 122 12.44 -17.16 -8.47
C GLN A 122 13.61 -16.99 -9.42
N THR A 123 14.30 -15.85 -9.37
CA THR A 123 15.46 -15.56 -10.23
C THR A 123 16.77 -15.45 -9.46
N LEU A 124 16.72 -15.24 -8.15
CA LEU A 124 17.89 -15.27 -7.26
C LEU A 124 17.92 -16.58 -6.47
N THR A 125 19.10 -17.12 -6.20
CA THR A 125 19.23 -18.27 -5.30
C THR A 125 18.94 -17.88 -3.85
N ASN A 126 18.62 -18.85 -3.00
CA ASN A 126 18.37 -18.58 -1.58
C ASN A 126 19.62 -18.02 -0.88
N GLU A 127 20.80 -18.47 -1.29
CA GLU A 127 22.10 -18.04 -0.77
C GLU A 127 22.37 -16.58 -1.15
N GLN A 128 22.06 -16.20 -2.39
CA GLN A 128 22.11 -14.80 -2.83
C GLN A 128 21.17 -13.92 -2.00
N LEU A 129 19.90 -14.33 -1.84
CA LEU A 129 18.91 -13.59 -1.05
C LEU A 129 19.34 -13.44 0.41
N ALA A 130 19.84 -14.51 1.01
CA ALA A 130 20.34 -14.54 2.37
C ALA A 130 21.54 -13.60 2.56
N LEU A 131 22.51 -13.65 1.65
CA LEU A 131 23.72 -12.82 1.71
C LEU A 131 23.40 -11.33 1.52
N ILE A 132 22.48 -10.97 0.61
CA ILE A 132 22.01 -9.59 0.45
C ILE A 132 21.37 -9.11 1.76
N GLY A 133 20.51 -9.92 2.38
CA GLY A 133 19.88 -9.58 3.66
C GLY A 133 20.89 -9.25 4.77
N HIS A 134 21.93 -10.08 4.91
CA HIS A 134 22.99 -9.84 5.89
C HIS A 134 23.83 -8.59 5.59
N LEU A 135 24.21 -8.38 4.34
CA LEU A 135 25.07 -7.26 3.96
C LEU A 135 24.31 -5.92 3.95
N ILE A 136 23.02 -5.90 3.65
CA ILE A 136 22.17 -4.70 3.82
C ILE A 136 22.04 -4.34 5.30
N GLY A 137 21.91 -5.30 6.21
CA GLY A 137 21.90 -5.02 7.64
C GLY A 137 23.27 -4.57 8.16
N ASP A 138 24.10 -5.53 8.55
CA ASP A 138 25.38 -5.29 9.24
C ASP A 138 26.62 -5.27 8.31
N GLY A 139 26.41 -5.32 6.99
CA GLY A 139 27.50 -5.20 6.02
C GLY A 139 28.01 -3.76 5.86
N CYS A 140 29.32 -3.65 5.62
CA CYS A 140 30.01 -2.43 5.21
C CYS A 140 30.64 -2.64 3.82
N THR A 141 30.08 -1.97 2.81
CA THR A 141 30.50 -2.03 1.40
C THR A 141 30.95 -0.66 0.88
N LEU A 142 31.58 0.14 1.72
CA LEU A 142 32.06 1.48 1.34
C LEU A 142 33.30 1.40 0.42
N PRO A 143 33.47 2.29 -0.59
CA PRO A 143 34.49 2.13 -1.64
C PRO A 143 35.96 2.10 -1.17
N ARG A 144 36.23 2.54 0.06
CA ARG A 144 37.59 2.62 0.64
C ARG A 144 37.77 1.72 1.86
N HIS A 145 36.81 0.85 2.12
CA HIS A 145 36.84 -0.09 3.23
C HIS A 145 36.92 -1.51 2.69
N ALA A 146 37.54 -2.40 3.46
CA ALA A 146 37.38 -3.83 3.21
C ALA A 146 35.90 -4.18 3.32
N ILE A 147 35.41 -5.02 2.40
CA ILE A 147 34.04 -5.51 2.48
C ILE A 147 33.97 -6.42 3.69
N GLN A 148 33.11 -6.05 4.62
CA GLN A 148 33.07 -6.74 5.90
C GLN A 148 31.67 -6.77 6.48
N TYR A 149 31.39 -7.81 7.24
CA TYR A 149 30.17 -8.00 8.02
C TYR A 149 30.52 -8.08 9.51
N THR A 150 29.76 -7.40 10.37
CA THR A 150 30.02 -7.34 11.82
C THR A 150 28.87 -7.99 12.59
N THR A 151 29.16 -8.88 13.51
CA THR A 151 28.14 -9.48 14.39
C THR A 151 28.68 -9.81 15.77
N ARG A 152 27.82 -9.93 16.77
CA ARG A 152 28.19 -10.46 18.10
C ARG A 152 28.06 -11.98 18.20
N GLU A 153 27.39 -12.60 17.22
CA GLU A 153 27.04 -14.01 17.24
C GLU A 153 27.99 -14.80 16.32
N LYS A 154 28.70 -15.78 16.89
CA LYS A 154 29.73 -16.54 16.15
C LYS A 154 29.13 -17.38 15.02
N ASP A 155 27.97 -17.98 15.25
CA ASP A 155 27.22 -18.75 14.26
C ASP A 155 26.74 -17.87 13.09
N LEU A 156 26.29 -16.64 13.33
CA LEU A 156 26.00 -15.68 12.25
C LEU A 156 27.24 -15.35 11.42
N ALA A 157 28.41 -15.21 12.07
CA ALA A 157 29.66 -14.97 11.34
C ALA A 157 30.02 -16.15 10.42
N HIS A 158 29.81 -17.39 10.86
CA HIS A 158 29.98 -18.58 10.03
C HIS A 158 28.94 -18.64 8.91
N ILE A 159 27.66 -18.40 9.19
CA ILE A 159 26.60 -18.36 8.18
C ILE A 159 26.95 -17.38 7.05
N VAL A 160 27.38 -16.16 7.37
CA VAL A 160 27.75 -15.18 6.34
C VAL A 160 28.98 -15.60 5.55
N SER A 161 29.97 -16.20 6.21
CA SER A 161 31.15 -16.77 5.55
C SER A 161 30.77 -17.85 4.54
N ASP A 162 29.94 -18.80 4.96
CA ASP A 162 29.52 -19.94 4.14
C ASP A 162 28.64 -19.46 2.97
N LEU A 163 27.67 -18.58 3.22
CA LEU A 163 26.85 -17.97 2.17
C LEU A 163 27.69 -17.21 1.14
N ALA A 164 28.72 -16.50 1.59
CA ALA A 164 29.60 -15.78 0.67
C ALA A 164 30.40 -16.76 -0.21
N MET A 165 30.87 -17.89 0.34
CA MET A 165 31.51 -18.95 -0.43
C MET A 165 30.54 -19.62 -1.41
N ASP A 166 29.28 -19.83 -1.03
CA ASP A 166 28.27 -20.44 -1.92
C ASP A 166 27.94 -19.52 -3.10
N VAL A 167 27.91 -18.20 -2.88
CA VAL A 167 27.57 -17.21 -3.93
C VAL A 167 28.74 -16.90 -4.85
N PHE A 168 29.97 -16.78 -4.31
CA PHE A 168 31.12 -16.28 -5.06
C PHE A 168 32.23 -17.32 -5.27
N GLY A 169 32.14 -18.48 -4.63
CA GLY A 169 33.12 -19.56 -4.74
C GLY A 169 34.55 -19.08 -4.50
N HIS A 170 35.43 -19.35 -5.46
CA HIS A 170 36.85 -19.06 -5.39
C HIS A 170 37.21 -17.58 -5.59
N GLU A 171 36.25 -16.70 -5.89
CA GLU A 171 36.50 -15.27 -6.13
C GLU A 171 36.71 -14.46 -4.85
N ILE A 172 36.39 -15.05 -3.70
CA ILE A 172 36.61 -14.49 -2.39
C ILE A 172 37.21 -15.53 -1.43
N GLU A 173 37.81 -15.04 -0.35
CA GLU A 173 38.29 -15.84 0.77
C GLU A 173 37.83 -15.16 2.07
N PRO A 174 36.66 -15.58 2.62
CA PRO A 174 36.15 -15.05 3.86
C PRO A 174 37.08 -15.35 5.04
N ASN A 175 37.31 -14.35 5.89
CA ASN A 175 38.13 -14.50 7.08
C ASN A 175 37.38 -13.96 8.31
N ILE A 176 37.12 -14.83 9.29
CA ILE A 176 36.46 -14.48 10.53
C ILE A 176 37.51 -14.13 11.58
N LYS A 177 37.51 -12.86 12.02
CA LYS A 177 38.36 -12.39 13.11
C LYS A 177 37.51 -12.00 14.32
N GLN A 178 37.88 -12.50 15.49
CA GLN A 178 37.28 -12.06 16.74
C GLN A 178 37.92 -10.74 17.19
N GLU A 179 37.10 -9.72 17.38
CA GLU A 179 37.50 -8.39 17.82
C GLU A 179 36.77 -8.08 19.14
N ARG A 180 37.48 -8.19 20.26
CA ARG A 180 36.91 -8.04 21.62
C ARG A 180 35.70 -8.98 21.86
N GLN A 181 34.48 -8.44 21.73
CA GLN A 181 33.20 -9.11 22.03
C GLN A 181 32.34 -9.30 20.76
N TRP A 182 32.90 -9.04 19.57
CA TRP A 182 32.23 -9.24 18.30
C TRP A 182 33.15 -9.96 17.30
N PHE A 183 32.58 -10.39 16.18
CA PHE A 183 33.25 -11.04 15.08
C PHE A 183 33.14 -10.15 13.84
N GLN A 184 34.25 -10.02 13.13
CA GLN A 184 34.34 -9.36 11.84
C GLN A 184 34.59 -10.43 10.77
N VAL A 185 33.69 -10.53 9.79
CA VAL A 185 33.87 -11.38 8.62
C VAL A 185 34.36 -10.49 7.48
N TYR A 186 35.62 -10.66 7.08
CA TYR A 186 36.19 -9.96 5.93
C TYR A 186 35.96 -10.78 4.67
N LEU A 187 35.24 -10.23 3.69
CA LEU A 187 34.99 -10.86 2.39
C LEU A 187 36.11 -10.44 1.42
N SER A 188 37.31 -10.97 1.66
CA SER A 188 38.51 -10.59 0.92
C SER A 188 38.44 -11.13 -0.51
N SER A 189 38.84 -10.34 -1.49
CA SER A 189 38.90 -10.80 -2.88
C SER A 189 40.17 -11.61 -3.12
N THR A 190 40.04 -12.73 -3.83
CA THR A 190 41.19 -13.54 -4.31
C THR A 190 41.66 -13.09 -5.71
N ARG A 191 40.91 -12.20 -6.36
CA ARG A 191 41.24 -11.66 -7.69
C ARG A 191 42.50 -10.81 -7.63
N HIS A 192 43.30 -10.87 -8.69
CA HIS A 192 44.46 -10.00 -8.85
C HIS A 192 44.00 -8.57 -9.19
N HIS A 193 44.00 -7.68 -8.21
CA HIS A 193 43.53 -6.30 -8.38
C HIS A 193 44.47 -5.47 -9.28
N THR A 194 44.15 -5.39 -10.57
CA THR A 194 44.69 -4.41 -11.51
C THR A 194 43.75 -3.23 -11.70
N HIS A 195 44.12 -2.24 -12.51
CA HIS A 195 43.24 -1.10 -12.81
C HIS A 195 41.88 -1.57 -13.32
N GLY A 196 40.80 -1.16 -12.65
CA GLY A 196 39.42 -1.52 -13.00
C GLY A 196 38.89 -2.84 -12.41
N VAL A 197 39.72 -3.68 -11.79
CA VAL A 197 39.27 -4.97 -11.20
C VAL A 197 38.83 -4.78 -9.75
N ARG A 198 37.53 -4.93 -9.49
CA ARG A 198 36.95 -4.80 -8.15
C ARG A 198 36.72 -6.18 -7.52
N ASN A 199 36.46 -6.16 -6.23
CA ASN A 199 36.00 -7.33 -5.49
C ASN A 199 34.63 -7.79 -6.04
N ALA A 200 34.41 -9.09 -6.20
CA ALA A 200 33.18 -9.65 -6.76
C ALA A 200 31.91 -9.16 -6.04
N VAL A 201 31.94 -9.06 -4.71
CA VAL A 201 30.83 -8.53 -3.90
C VAL A 201 30.59 -7.05 -4.21
N SER A 202 31.64 -6.27 -4.47
CA SER A 202 31.50 -4.86 -4.84
C SER A 202 30.81 -4.69 -6.18
N GLU A 203 31.22 -5.45 -7.20
CA GLU A 203 30.61 -5.40 -8.55
C GLU A 203 29.14 -5.81 -8.49
N TRP A 204 28.84 -6.89 -7.78
CA TRP A 204 27.47 -7.37 -7.58
C TRP A 204 26.56 -6.33 -6.90
N PHE A 205 27.06 -5.65 -5.86
CA PHE A 205 26.31 -4.58 -5.19
C PHE A 205 26.20 -3.31 -6.03
N ASP A 206 27.16 -3.05 -6.92
CA ASP A 206 27.16 -1.91 -7.85
C ASP A 206 26.02 -2.08 -8.88
N GLU A 207 25.87 -3.27 -9.44
CA GLU A 207 24.82 -3.62 -10.41
C GLU A 207 23.41 -3.40 -9.82
N MET A 208 23.26 -3.62 -8.51
CA MET A 208 22.00 -3.40 -7.78
C MET A 208 21.84 -1.98 -7.23
N GLY A 209 22.84 -1.10 -7.40
CA GLY A 209 22.83 0.27 -6.89
C GLY A 209 22.93 0.38 -5.36
N ILE A 210 23.36 -0.68 -4.66
CA ILE A 210 23.47 -0.73 -3.20
C ILE A 210 24.91 -0.72 -2.68
N PHE A 211 25.89 -0.60 -3.57
CA PHE A 211 27.29 -0.39 -3.19
C PHE A 211 27.53 1.02 -2.65
N GLY A 212 28.42 1.15 -1.67
CA GLY A 212 28.89 2.45 -1.18
C GLY A 212 27.88 3.26 -0.36
N LEU A 213 26.72 2.70 -0.03
CA LEU A 213 25.69 3.35 0.76
C LEU A 213 26.01 3.35 2.26
N ARG A 214 25.77 4.48 2.91
CA ARG A 214 25.75 4.56 4.38
C ARG A 214 24.44 4.02 4.93
N SER A 215 24.39 3.73 6.23
CA SER A 215 23.21 3.13 6.90
C SER A 215 21.87 3.86 6.70
N HIS A 216 21.90 5.18 6.44
CA HIS A 216 20.69 5.99 6.20
C HIS A 216 20.32 6.13 4.72
N GLU A 217 21.21 5.67 3.83
CA GLU A 217 21.03 5.68 2.37
C GLU A 217 20.64 4.31 1.83
N LYS A 218 20.88 3.24 2.60
CA LYS A 218 20.53 1.84 2.23
C LYS A 218 19.06 1.72 1.84
N PHE A 219 18.76 0.84 0.91
CA PHE A 219 17.40 0.51 0.44
C PHE A 219 17.36 -0.94 -0.04
N VAL A 220 16.17 -1.48 -0.29
CA VAL A 220 16.06 -2.84 -0.87
C VAL A 220 16.15 -2.74 -2.41
N PRO A 221 17.05 -3.50 -3.05
CA PRO A 221 17.11 -3.57 -4.52
C PRO A 221 15.77 -4.00 -5.13
N GLU A 222 15.38 -3.41 -6.26
CA GLU A 222 14.12 -3.74 -6.94
C GLU A 222 14.04 -5.23 -7.32
N LEU A 223 15.17 -5.88 -7.59
CA LEU A 223 15.24 -7.31 -7.88
C LEU A 223 14.67 -8.20 -6.76
N ILE A 224 14.63 -7.74 -5.51
CA ILE A 224 14.01 -8.48 -4.40
C ILE A 224 12.48 -8.46 -4.50
N PHE A 225 11.89 -7.35 -4.97
CA PHE A 225 10.43 -7.24 -5.16
C PHE A 225 9.91 -8.10 -6.32
N THR A 226 10.79 -8.51 -7.24
CA THR A 226 10.43 -9.38 -8.36
C THR A 226 10.51 -10.87 -8.02
N GLN A 227 10.82 -11.23 -6.77
CA GLN A 227 10.92 -12.62 -6.31
C GLN A 227 9.58 -13.16 -5.80
N PRO A 228 9.39 -14.49 -5.73
CA PRO A 228 8.22 -15.08 -5.10
C PRO A 228 8.23 -14.92 -3.59
N VAL A 229 7.04 -15.06 -2.99
CA VAL A 229 6.81 -14.89 -1.54
C VAL A 229 7.84 -15.65 -0.70
N ASN A 230 8.14 -16.91 -1.05
CA ASN A 230 9.11 -17.73 -0.31
C ASN A 230 10.55 -17.18 -0.39
N ALA A 231 10.95 -16.64 -1.53
CA ALA A 231 12.26 -16.01 -1.73
C ALA A 231 12.36 -14.66 -1.02
N ILE A 232 11.29 -13.85 -1.07
CA ILE A 232 11.17 -12.62 -0.26
C ILE A 232 11.30 -12.96 1.22
N ALA A 233 10.67 -14.03 1.68
CA ALA A 233 10.75 -14.47 3.07
C ALA A 233 12.17 -14.89 3.47
N VAL A 234 12.95 -15.53 2.59
CA VAL A 234 14.38 -15.82 2.83
C VAL A 234 15.17 -14.53 2.99
N PHE A 235 15.00 -13.56 2.10
CA PHE A 235 15.66 -12.25 2.23
C PHE A 235 15.30 -11.58 3.57
N LEU A 236 14.01 -11.52 3.91
CA LEU A 236 13.53 -10.92 5.16
C LEU A 236 14.06 -11.65 6.40
N ARG A 237 14.15 -12.99 6.38
CA ARG A 237 14.70 -13.81 7.47
C ARG A 237 16.13 -13.41 7.82
N HIS A 238 16.97 -13.29 6.80
CA HIS A 238 18.39 -12.94 6.98
C HIS A 238 18.56 -11.47 7.32
N LEU A 239 17.77 -10.58 6.72
CA LEU A 239 17.73 -9.16 7.10
C LEU A 239 17.32 -9.00 8.58
N TRP A 240 16.28 -9.70 9.04
CA TRP A 240 15.84 -9.63 10.45
C TRP A 240 16.89 -10.18 11.42
N SER A 241 17.78 -11.06 10.95
CA SER A 241 18.86 -11.62 11.75
C SER A 241 19.97 -10.60 12.06
N THR A 242 19.95 -9.44 11.41
CA THR A 242 20.83 -8.28 11.67
C THR A 242 20.21 -7.33 12.71
N ASP A 243 19.70 -6.17 12.29
CA ASP A 243 19.05 -5.13 13.12
C ASP A 243 17.61 -5.47 13.55
N GLY A 244 17.13 -6.69 13.28
CA GLY A 244 15.82 -7.15 13.74
C GLY A 244 15.79 -7.49 15.22
N CYS A 245 14.69 -7.12 15.87
CA CYS A 245 14.36 -7.43 17.25
C CYS A 245 13.28 -8.51 17.26
N ILE A 246 13.54 -9.60 17.99
CA ILE A 246 12.61 -10.69 18.24
C ILE A 246 12.79 -11.04 19.72
N ARG A 247 11.80 -10.72 20.56
CA ARG A 247 11.83 -11.07 22.00
C ARG A 247 10.46 -10.96 22.65
N MET A 248 10.28 -11.68 23.76
CA MET A 248 9.19 -11.41 24.69
C MET A 248 9.51 -10.19 25.55
N ARG A 249 8.61 -9.19 25.55
CA ARG A 249 8.66 -8.05 26.48
C ARG A 249 7.70 -8.26 27.64
N LYS A 250 8.03 -7.67 28.78
CA LYS A 250 7.18 -7.62 29.96
C LYS A 250 6.80 -6.17 30.26
N THR A 251 5.54 -5.94 30.57
CA THR A 251 5.05 -4.65 31.08
C THR A 251 4.06 -4.94 32.20
N GLY A 252 4.49 -4.66 33.44
CA GLY A 252 3.80 -5.16 34.64
C GLY A 252 3.76 -6.69 34.62
N SER A 253 2.57 -7.26 34.83
CA SER A 253 2.32 -8.70 34.78
C SER A 253 2.11 -9.26 33.37
N ARG A 254 1.96 -8.42 32.35
CA ARG A 254 1.65 -8.86 30.98
C ARG A 254 2.92 -9.09 30.17
N GLN A 255 2.95 -10.22 29.48
CA GLN A 255 3.98 -10.52 28.48
C GLN A 255 3.39 -10.38 27.08
N TYR A 256 4.20 -9.85 26.15
CA TYR A 256 3.82 -9.72 24.75
C TYR A 256 5.05 -9.84 23.83
N PRO A 257 4.88 -10.40 22.62
CA PRO A 257 5.92 -10.41 21.60
C PRO A 257 6.29 -8.99 21.15
N ALA A 258 7.57 -8.73 21.00
CA ALA A 258 8.09 -7.55 20.31
C ALA A 258 8.92 -8.01 19.11
N VAL A 259 8.34 -7.85 17.92
CA VAL A 259 8.96 -8.15 16.63
C VAL A 259 9.03 -6.87 15.80
N TYR A 260 10.23 -6.35 15.56
CA TYR A 260 10.42 -5.19 14.69
C TYR A 260 11.81 -5.15 14.07
N TYR A 261 11.94 -4.57 12.88
CA TYR A 261 13.22 -4.21 12.26
C TYR A 261 13.50 -2.73 12.47
N ALA A 262 14.72 -2.35 12.84
CA ALA A 262 15.11 -0.95 13.05
C ALA A 262 16.17 -0.50 12.05
N THR A 263 16.00 0.70 11.48
CA THR A 263 16.99 1.26 10.55
C THR A 263 16.99 2.79 10.59
N SER A 264 18.14 3.41 10.32
CA SER A 264 18.23 4.85 10.08
C SER A 264 17.80 5.28 8.68
N SER A 265 17.55 4.33 7.76
CA SER A 265 17.09 4.63 6.41
C SER A 265 15.57 4.60 6.34
N ASN A 266 14.98 5.75 6.06
CA ASN A 266 13.55 5.88 5.81
C ASN A 266 13.11 5.01 4.62
N ARG A 267 13.89 4.99 3.53
CA ARG A 267 13.58 4.20 2.33
C ARG A 267 13.61 2.70 2.63
N LEU A 268 14.64 2.22 3.33
CA LEU A 268 14.73 0.80 3.71
C LEU A 268 13.54 0.38 4.59
N ALA A 269 13.09 1.23 5.51
CA ALA A 269 11.94 0.92 6.36
C ALA A 269 10.65 0.73 5.53
N TYR A 270 10.37 1.63 4.58
CA TYR A 270 9.22 1.51 3.69
C TYR A 270 9.34 0.33 2.72
N ASP A 271 10.53 0.05 2.21
CA ASP A 271 10.79 -1.11 1.37
C ASP A 271 10.52 -2.42 2.12
N VAL A 272 11.02 -2.54 3.36
CA VAL A 272 10.75 -3.71 4.22
C VAL A 272 9.25 -3.81 4.54
N GLN A 273 8.58 -2.69 4.81
CA GLN A 273 7.12 -2.67 5.02
C GLN A 273 6.35 -3.15 3.77
N SER A 274 6.83 -2.81 2.57
CA SER A 274 6.25 -3.24 1.30
C SER A 274 6.49 -4.74 1.04
N LEU A 275 7.70 -5.24 1.32
CA LEU A 275 8.00 -6.68 1.21
C LEU A 275 7.16 -7.51 2.19
N LEU A 276 6.97 -7.04 3.42
CA LEU A 276 6.10 -7.70 4.40
C LEU A 276 4.66 -7.79 3.89
N LEU A 277 4.17 -6.75 3.20
CA LEU A 277 2.85 -6.77 2.56
C LEU A 277 2.75 -7.85 1.46
N CYS A 278 3.82 -8.10 0.70
CA CYS A 278 3.86 -9.22 -0.26
C CYS A 278 3.78 -10.60 0.42
N VAL A 279 4.25 -10.71 1.67
CA VAL A 279 4.15 -11.93 2.50
C VAL A 279 2.80 -12.00 3.24
N GLY A 280 1.92 -11.01 3.08
CA GLY A 280 0.62 -10.95 3.75
C GLY A 280 0.67 -10.35 5.15
N ILE A 281 1.78 -9.71 5.53
CA ILE A 281 1.95 -9.04 6.82
C ILE A 281 1.72 -7.54 6.64
N ASN A 282 0.69 -7.00 7.26
CA ASN A 282 0.56 -5.56 7.37
C ASN A 282 1.51 -5.10 8.49
N ALA A 283 2.62 -4.45 8.17
CA ALA A 283 3.54 -3.92 9.19
C ALA A 283 3.28 -2.44 9.47
N ARG A 284 3.64 -1.96 10.66
CA ARG A 284 3.58 -0.53 11.01
C ARG A 284 4.98 0.08 11.01
N VAL A 285 5.17 1.19 10.29
CA VAL A 285 6.38 2.00 10.43
C VAL A 285 6.17 3.07 11.50
N LYS A 286 7.12 3.18 12.43
CA LYS A 286 7.13 4.22 13.47
C LYS A 286 8.51 4.86 13.56
N VAL A 287 8.55 6.19 13.55
CA VAL A 287 9.78 6.96 13.83
C VAL A 287 10.04 6.99 15.33
N VAL A 288 11.28 6.69 15.73
CA VAL A 288 11.77 6.65 17.10
C VAL A 288 12.96 7.59 17.20
N SER A 289 12.76 8.73 17.85
CA SER A 289 13.82 9.72 17.95
C SER A 289 15.00 9.23 18.79
N GLN A 290 16.21 9.50 18.31
CA GLN A 290 17.45 9.25 19.06
C GLN A 290 17.97 10.49 19.80
N GLY A 291 17.23 11.62 19.71
CA GLY A 291 17.66 12.90 20.27
C GLY A 291 19.07 13.28 19.81
N ALA A 292 19.93 13.70 20.75
CA ALA A 292 21.32 14.04 20.45
C ALA A 292 22.24 12.83 20.17
N LYS A 293 21.76 11.59 20.32
CA LYS A 293 22.62 10.38 20.19
C LYS A 293 22.84 9.94 18.75
N GLY A 294 22.05 10.45 17.79
CA GLY A 294 22.18 10.08 16.39
C GLY A 294 20.93 10.42 15.57
N ARG A 295 20.87 9.84 14.37
CA ARG A 295 19.70 9.95 13.49
C ARG A 295 18.53 9.16 14.08
N ASP A 296 17.33 9.69 13.89
CA ASP A 296 16.09 8.99 14.21
C ASP A 296 16.05 7.62 13.52
N GLN A 297 15.44 6.65 14.20
CA GLN A 297 15.30 5.29 13.70
C GLN A 297 13.87 5.05 13.23
N HIS A 298 13.73 4.33 12.14
CA HIS A 298 12.46 3.87 11.61
C HIS A 298 12.28 2.41 12.03
N HIS A 299 11.28 2.15 12.85
CA HIS A 299 10.95 0.80 13.30
C HIS A 299 9.81 0.24 12.45
N VAL A 300 10.07 -0.86 11.75
CA VAL A 300 9.06 -1.65 11.02
C VAL A 300 8.56 -2.74 11.96
N ILE A 301 7.34 -2.58 12.47
CA ILE A 301 6.77 -3.36 13.57
C ILE A 301 5.77 -4.37 13.04
N VAL A 302 5.97 -5.63 13.41
CA VAL A 302 5.02 -6.73 13.19
C VAL A 302 4.22 -6.94 14.48
N SER A 303 2.90 -6.88 14.40
CA SER A 303 2.03 -6.94 15.57
C SER A 303 0.63 -7.41 15.23
N GLY A 304 -0.08 -8.01 16.18
CA GLY A 304 -1.31 -8.73 15.90
C GLY A 304 -1.03 -10.21 15.73
N TYR A 305 -2.01 -11.05 16.04
CA TYR A 305 -1.83 -12.50 16.10
C TYR A 305 -1.44 -13.06 14.73
N ASP A 306 -2.28 -12.84 13.72
CA ASP A 306 -2.13 -13.40 12.37
C ASP A 306 -0.81 -12.94 11.69
N ASP A 307 -0.45 -11.66 11.83
CA ASP A 307 0.80 -11.10 11.32
C ASP A 307 2.04 -11.73 12.02
N LEU A 308 1.96 -11.96 13.34
CA LEU A 308 3.04 -12.60 14.10
C LEU A 308 3.15 -14.09 13.78
N GLU A 309 2.03 -14.78 13.61
CA GLU A 309 1.98 -16.18 13.20
C GLU A 309 2.59 -16.35 11.81
N THR A 310 2.21 -15.49 10.85
CA THR A 310 2.81 -15.46 9.51
C THR A 310 4.31 -15.17 9.58
N PHE A 311 4.74 -14.23 10.43
CA PHE A 311 6.17 -13.95 10.62
C PHE A 311 6.91 -15.18 11.13
N VAL A 312 6.41 -15.86 12.16
CA VAL A 312 7.05 -17.03 12.76
C VAL A 312 7.13 -18.19 11.76
N THR A 313 6.06 -18.43 11.01
CA THR A 313 5.93 -19.61 10.14
C THR A 313 6.60 -19.43 8.77
N VAL A 314 6.52 -18.23 8.18
CA VAL A 314 7.00 -17.98 6.81
C VAL A 314 8.40 -17.34 6.82
N ILE A 315 8.60 -16.31 7.65
CA ILE A 315 9.85 -15.54 7.65
C ILE A 315 10.86 -16.16 8.63
N GLY A 316 10.56 -16.23 9.91
CA GLY A 316 11.45 -16.74 10.95
C GLY A 316 12.73 -15.91 11.12
N THR A 317 13.80 -16.57 11.58
CA THR A 317 15.12 -15.96 11.78
C THR A 317 16.23 -17.02 11.66
N VAL A 318 17.47 -16.58 11.46
CA VAL A 318 18.67 -17.37 11.69
C VAL A 318 19.43 -16.84 12.92
N GLY A 319 20.45 -17.59 13.35
CA GLY A 319 21.21 -17.31 14.58
C GLY A 319 20.54 -17.92 15.81
N ALA A 320 21.31 -18.62 16.62
CA ALA A 320 20.83 -19.39 17.77
C ALA A 320 20.10 -18.52 18.79
N TYR A 321 20.59 -17.30 19.04
CA TYR A 321 19.98 -16.38 20.01
C TYR A 321 18.57 -15.95 19.59
N LYS A 322 18.40 -15.52 18.33
CA LYS A 322 17.09 -15.09 17.84
C LYS A 322 16.16 -16.27 17.61
N LEU A 323 16.68 -17.43 17.21
CA LEU A 323 15.88 -18.63 17.03
C LEU A 323 15.24 -19.08 18.36
N GLU A 324 15.97 -19.01 19.46
CA GLU A 324 15.39 -19.31 20.78
C GLU A 324 14.32 -18.28 21.17
N SER A 325 14.58 -16.99 20.91
CA SER A 325 13.59 -15.93 21.14
C SER A 325 12.34 -16.09 20.27
N LEU A 326 12.48 -16.61 19.04
CA LEU A 326 11.37 -16.91 18.15
C LEU A 326 10.51 -18.07 18.70
N ARG A 327 11.13 -19.12 19.24
CA ARG A 327 10.44 -20.24 19.90
C ARG A 327 9.65 -19.83 21.13
N GLU A 328 10.12 -18.82 21.87
CA GLU A 328 9.32 -18.22 22.96
C GLU A 328 8.03 -17.57 22.43
N ILE A 329 8.12 -16.84 21.31
CA ILE A 329 6.97 -16.20 20.68
C ILE A 329 6.02 -17.26 20.09
N GLU A 330 6.54 -18.28 19.42
CA GLU A 330 5.76 -19.40 18.89
C GLU A 330 4.93 -20.09 19.99
N ARG A 331 5.57 -20.43 21.12
CA ARG A 331 4.87 -20.97 22.30
C ARG A 331 3.80 -20.01 22.79
N TYR A 332 4.12 -18.73 22.94
CA TYR A 332 3.15 -17.72 23.37
C TYR A 332 1.92 -17.67 22.45
N LEU A 333 2.09 -17.74 21.13
CA LEU A 333 0.98 -17.71 20.17
C LEU A 333 0.14 -18.98 20.23
N SER A 334 0.78 -20.15 20.42
CA SER A 334 0.08 -21.43 20.53
C SER A 334 -0.88 -21.51 21.73
N GLU A 335 -0.60 -20.76 22.80
CA GLU A 335 -1.39 -20.73 24.04
C GLU A 335 -2.49 -19.65 24.04
N LYS A 336 -2.58 -18.85 22.97
CA LYS A 336 -3.50 -17.70 22.89
C LYS A 336 -4.48 -17.85 21.75
N VAL A 337 -5.73 -17.44 22.01
CA VAL A 337 -6.70 -17.16 20.95
C VAL A 337 -6.46 -15.74 20.47
N GLY A 338 -6.22 -15.57 19.16
CA GLY A 338 -5.99 -14.28 18.54
C GLY A 338 -7.10 -13.26 18.82
N ASN A 339 -6.72 -12.00 19.06
CA ASN A 339 -7.67 -10.89 19.18
C ASN A 339 -7.56 -9.98 17.94
N THR A 340 -8.58 -10.02 17.11
CA THR A 340 -8.63 -9.46 15.75
C THR A 340 -9.03 -7.96 15.73
N ASN A 341 -8.34 -7.11 16.50
CA ASN A 341 -8.68 -5.68 16.62
C ASN A 341 -7.90 -4.76 15.66
N ARG A 342 -7.20 -5.34 14.68
CA ARG A 342 -6.30 -4.61 13.79
C ARG A 342 -6.85 -4.52 12.36
N ASP A 343 -7.00 -5.68 11.70
CA ASP A 343 -7.68 -5.82 10.42
C ASP A 343 -9.20 -5.91 10.66
N VAL A 344 -9.82 -4.73 10.68
CA VAL A 344 -11.23 -4.55 11.02
C VAL A 344 -11.98 -3.81 9.93
N ILE A 345 -13.26 -4.11 9.80
CA ILE A 345 -14.21 -3.40 8.96
C ILE A 345 -14.84 -2.27 9.80
N PRO A 346 -14.91 -1.03 9.28
CA PRO A 346 -15.49 0.11 9.99
C PRO A 346 -16.89 -0.16 10.56
N ALA A 347 -17.18 0.42 11.72
CA ALA A 347 -18.46 0.27 12.43
C ALA A 347 -19.68 0.70 11.60
N THR A 348 -19.48 1.51 10.55
CA THR A 348 -20.52 1.87 9.57
C THR A 348 -21.18 0.65 8.92
N ILE A 349 -20.46 -0.49 8.82
CA ILE A 349 -20.98 -1.77 8.34
C ILE A 349 -22.30 -2.16 9.01
N TRP A 350 -22.44 -1.86 10.31
CA TRP A 350 -23.64 -2.22 11.07
C TRP A 350 -24.88 -1.55 10.51
N ARG A 351 -24.82 -0.24 10.26
CA ARG A 351 -25.96 0.56 9.82
C ARG A 351 -26.25 0.36 8.35
N GLU A 352 -25.21 0.25 7.53
CA GLU A 352 -25.33 0.26 6.07
C GLU A 352 -25.59 -1.12 5.47
N TYR A 353 -25.08 -2.19 6.08
CA TYR A 353 -25.15 -3.54 5.53
C TYR A 353 -25.85 -4.51 6.47
N VAL A 354 -25.43 -4.57 7.74
CA VAL A 354 -25.96 -5.60 8.67
C VAL A 354 -27.42 -5.36 9.02
N VAL A 355 -27.80 -4.16 9.45
CA VAL A 355 -29.20 -3.87 9.84
C VAL A 355 -30.18 -4.05 8.67
N PRO A 356 -29.90 -3.56 7.45
CA PRO A 356 -30.75 -3.85 6.29
C PRO A 356 -30.87 -5.35 5.99
N ALA A 357 -29.77 -6.10 6.00
CA ALA A 357 -29.80 -7.55 5.75
C ALA A 357 -30.61 -8.31 6.82
N MET A 358 -30.46 -7.92 8.09
CA MET A 358 -31.27 -8.48 9.19
C MET A 358 -32.77 -8.25 8.99
N GLN A 359 -33.17 -7.08 8.47
CA GLN A 359 -34.58 -6.76 8.21
C GLN A 359 -35.16 -7.66 7.10
N VAL A 360 -34.38 -7.94 6.05
CA VAL A 360 -34.78 -8.83 4.96
C VAL A 360 -34.99 -10.27 5.47
N GLU A 361 -34.08 -10.77 6.29
CA GLU A 361 -34.16 -12.12 6.87
C GLU A 361 -35.12 -12.23 8.09
N GLY A 362 -35.75 -11.12 8.50
CA GLY A 362 -36.62 -11.09 9.69
C GLY A 362 -35.88 -11.36 11.00
N MET A 363 -34.56 -11.16 11.05
CA MET A 363 -33.73 -11.40 12.22
C MET A 363 -33.76 -10.22 13.20
N THR A 364 -34.01 -10.51 14.47
CA THR A 364 -33.97 -9.49 15.54
C THR A 364 -32.53 -9.20 16.00
N GLY A 365 -32.31 -8.01 16.57
CA GLY A 365 -31.05 -7.64 17.23
C GLY A 365 -30.54 -8.66 18.25
N ARG A 366 -31.45 -9.27 19.02
CA ARG A 366 -31.09 -10.29 20.02
C ARG A 366 -30.64 -11.59 19.39
N GLN A 367 -31.30 -12.02 18.31
CA GLN A 367 -30.89 -13.22 17.57
C GLN A 367 -29.50 -13.03 16.96
N MET A 368 -29.24 -11.90 16.29
CA MET A 368 -27.91 -11.60 15.74
C MET A 368 -26.83 -11.59 16.81
N GLN A 369 -27.09 -10.92 17.95
CA GLN A 369 -26.16 -10.89 19.10
C GLN A 369 -25.85 -12.28 19.65
N ALA A 370 -26.85 -13.16 19.70
CA ALA A 370 -26.65 -14.55 20.09
C ALA A 370 -25.76 -15.29 19.09
N THR A 371 -25.96 -15.08 17.78
CA THR A 371 -25.16 -15.73 16.72
C THR A 371 -23.67 -15.38 16.79
N ILE A 372 -23.32 -14.16 17.19
CA ILE A 372 -21.91 -13.75 17.35
C ILE A 372 -21.34 -14.01 18.76
N ASN A 373 -22.00 -14.84 19.58
CA ASN A 373 -21.61 -15.16 20.96
C ASN A 373 -21.42 -13.91 21.86
N GLN A 374 -22.20 -12.85 21.63
CA GLN A 374 -22.20 -11.63 22.43
C GLN A 374 -23.61 -11.25 22.89
N PRO A 375 -24.29 -12.12 23.67
CA PRO A 375 -25.62 -11.81 24.15
C PRO A 375 -25.57 -10.61 25.12
N TYR A 376 -26.58 -9.72 25.03
CA TYR A 376 -26.78 -8.58 25.93
C TYR A 376 -25.80 -7.40 25.79
N CYS A 377 -25.12 -7.23 24.65
CA CYS A 377 -24.25 -6.07 24.41
C CYS A 377 -25.00 -4.75 24.12
N GLY A 378 -26.33 -4.81 23.99
CA GLY A 378 -27.16 -3.62 23.76
C GLY A 378 -26.77 -2.87 22.49
N THR A 379 -26.80 -1.53 22.54
CA THR A 379 -26.44 -0.68 21.40
C THR A 379 -24.94 -0.42 21.25
N SER A 380 -24.13 -0.86 22.23
CA SER A 380 -22.67 -0.64 22.20
C SER A 380 -21.99 -1.39 21.06
N LEU A 381 -22.54 -2.53 20.65
CA LEU A 381 -22.07 -3.36 19.55
C LEU A 381 -22.00 -2.56 18.23
N TYR A 382 -23.03 -1.76 17.94
CA TYR A 382 -23.16 -1.01 16.69
C TYR A 382 -22.17 0.16 16.56
N LYS A 383 -21.41 0.46 17.61
CA LYS A 383 -20.37 1.50 17.60
C LYS A 383 -18.96 0.93 17.43
N GLN A 384 -18.83 -0.40 17.39
CA GLN A 384 -17.54 -1.08 17.32
C GLN A 384 -17.23 -1.50 15.89
N ASN A 385 -15.97 -1.36 15.49
CA ASN A 385 -15.47 -2.00 14.28
C ASN A 385 -15.60 -3.53 14.39
N VAL A 386 -15.74 -4.18 13.25
CA VAL A 386 -16.03 -5.61 13.16
C VAL A 386 -14.80 -6.33 12.63
N SER A 387 -14.33 -7.36 13.32
CA SER A 387 -13.27 -8.19 12.75
C SER A 387 -13.78 -8.99 11.56
N ARG A 388 -12.90 -9.42 10.65
CA ARG A 388 -13.30 -10.20 9.48
C ARG A 388 -14.00 -11.50 9.83
N THR A 389 -13.47 -12.26 10.77
CA THR A 389 -14.09 -13.50 11.25
C THR A 389 -15.50 -13.21 11.77
N ARG A 390 -15.69 -12.12 12.52
CA ARG A 390 -17.02 -11.73 12.99
C ARG A 390 -17.92 -11.29 11.84
N ALA A 391 -17.40 -10.53 10.88
CA ALA A 391 -18.16 -10.09 9.71
C ALA A 391 -18.63 -11.30 8.88
N ALA A 392 -17.79 -12.34 8.72
CA ALA A 392 -18.16 -13.59 8.06
C ALA A 392 -19.28 -14.33 8.81
N VAL A 393 -19.18 -14.46 10.14
CA VAL A 393 -20.25 -15.07 10.96
C VAL A 393 -21.57 -14.30 10.84
N VAL A 394 -21.50 -12.96 10.84
CA VAL A 394 -22.70 -12.13 10.64
C VAL A 394 -23.24 -12.31 9.23
N ALA A 395 -22.38 -12.32 8.21
CA ALA A 395 -22.76 -12.49 6.81
C ALA A 395 -23.54 -13.80 6.58
N GLU A 396 -23.05 -14.90 7.13
CA GLU A 396 -23.71 -16.21 7.08
C GLU A 396 -25.06 -16.17 7.82
N ALA A 397 -25.09 -15.57 9.00
CA ALA A 397 -26.30 -15.49 9.81
C ALA A 397 -27.46 -14.73 9.14
N VAL A 398 -27.13 -13.66 8.40
CA VAL A 398 -28.13 -12.80 7.71
C VAL A 398 -28.14 -13.04 6.19
N ASN A 399 -27.53 -14.14 5.73
CA ASN A 399 -27.49 -14.58 4.35
C ASN A 399 -27.15 -13.45 3.34
N SER A 400 -26.14 -12.63 3.66
CA SER A 400 -25.79 -11.44 2.88
C SER A 400 -24.49 -11.63 2.11
N LEU A 401 -24.60 -11.72 0.77
CA LEU A 401 -23.45 -11.80 -0.12
C LEU A 401 -22.53 -10.58 0.02
N GLU A 402 -23.08 -9.37 0.21
CA GLU A 402 -22.28 -8.16 0.34
C GLU A 402 -21.46 -8.14 1.63
N LEU A 403 -21.99 -8.67 2.73
CA LEU A 403 -21.22 -8.85 3.97
C LEU A 403 -20.13 -9.91 3.79
N THR A 404 -20.38 -10.98 3.04
CA THR A 404 -19.37 -11.99 2.71
C THR A 404 -18.22 -11.36 1.94
N LYS A 405 -18.50 -10.57 0.89
CA LYS A 405 -17.48 -9.85 0.13
C LYS A 405 -16.66 -8.91 1.01
N LEU A 406 -17.29 -8.15 1.89
CA LEU A 406 -16.61 -7.26 2.84
C LEU A 406 -15.71 -8.04 3.82
N ALA A 407 -16.18 -9.18 4.33
CA ALA A 407 -15.42 -10.04 5.22
C ALA A 407 -14.18 -10.62 4.53
N GLU A 408 -14.34 -11.06 3.29
CA GLU A 408 -13.29 -11.71 2.50
C GLU A 408 -12.42 -10.73 1.72
N SER A 409 -12.78 -9.45 1.62
CA SER A 409 -12.12 -8.44 0.79
C SER A 409 -10.60 -8.38 0.97
N ASP A 410 -9.90 -7.89 -0.06
CA ASP A 410 -8.46 -7.65 -0.03
C ASP A 410 -8.10 -6.24 0.52
N ILE A 411 -9.09 -5.53 1.10
CA ILE A 411 -8.94 -4.15 1.58
C ILE A 411 -8.65 -4.12 3.08
N TYR A 412 -7.56 -3.47 3.50
CA TYR A 412 -7.28 -3.10 4.88
C TYR A 412 -7.71 -1.66 5.12
N TRP A 413 -8.61 -1.42 6.08
CA TRP A 413 -9.12 -0.08 6.41
C TRP A 413 -8.23 0.61 7.45
N ASP A 414 -7.23 1.36 6.98
CA ASP A 414 -6.34 2.09 7.87
C ASP A 414 -6.82 3.52 8.14
N GLU A 415 -6.45 4.00 9.31
CA GLU A 415 -6.83 5.32 9.82
C GLU A 415 -5.83 6.37 9.38
N ILE A 416 -6.32 7.53 8.95
CA ILE A 416 -5.51 8.70 8.64
C ILE A 416 -5.08 9.36 9.94
N VAL A 417 -3.78 9.61 10.10
CA VAL A 417 -3.22 10.26 11.30
C VAL A 417 -2.70 11.67 11.04
N SER A 418 -2.42 12.02 9.78
CA SER A 418 -2.11 13.40 9.40
C SER A 418 -2.34 13.64 7.91
N ILE A 419 -2.73 14.87 7.58
CA ILE A 419 -2.76 15.42 6.22
C ILE A 419 -2.13 16.82 6.30
N GLU A 420 -0.99 17.01 5.66
CA GLU A 420 -0.19 18.24 5.78
C GLU A 420 0.14 18.80 4.39
N PRO A 421 0.08 20.13 4.18
CA PRO A 421 0.61 20.74 2.95
C PRO A 421 2.09 20.39 2.76
N ASP A 422 2.50 20.03 1.54
CA ASP A 422 3.85 19.51 1.26
C ASP A 422 4.49 20.15 0.01
N GLY A 423 4.14 21.42 -0.22
CA GLY A 423 4.69 22.27 -1.28
C GLY A 423 3.97 22.14 -2.62
N GLU A 424 4.69 22.46 -3.69
CA GLU A 424 4.25 22.29 -5.08
C GLU A 424 5.27 21.42 -5.82
N GLU A 425 4.78 20.46 -6.61
CA GLU A 425 5.62 19.57 -7.43
C GLU A 425 4.90 19.26 -8.74
N GLU A 426 5.66 18.85 -9.75
CA GLU A 426 5.09 18.18 -10.92
C GLU A 426 4.38 16.89 -10.52
N VAL A 427 3.13 16.75 -10.97
CA VAL A 427 2.25 15.64 -10.63
C VAL A 427 1.78 14.87 -11.86
N PHE A 428 1.52 13.59 -11.64
CA PHE A 428 1.30 12.59 -12.66
C PHE A 428 0.02 11.81 -12.36
N ASP A 429 -0.53 11.19 -13.39
CA ASP A 429 -1.66 10.29 -13.26
C ASP A 429 -1.60 9.16 -14.30
N LEU A 430 -2.38 8.11 -14.05
CA LEU A 430 -2.54 6.96 -14.93
C LEU A 430 -3.96 6.92 -15.49
N THR A 431 -4.15 6.21 -16.60
CA THR A 431 -5.46 5.82 -17.11
C THR A 431 -5.59 4.31 -17.05
N VAL A 432 -6.58 3.85 -16.28
CA VAL A 432 -6.95 2.45 -16.04
C VAL A 432 -8.42 2.32 -16.46
N PRO A 433 -8.70 1.87 -17.70
CA PRO A 433 -10.03 2.02 -18.30
C PRO A 433 -11.17 1.22 -17.65
N ILE A 434 -10.85 0.13 -16.95
CA ILE A 434 -11.87 -0.79 -16.40
C ILE A 434 -12.21 -0.43 -14.96
N HIS A 435 -11.20 -0.44 -14.07
CA HIS A 435 -11.45 -0.26 -12.63
C HIS A 435 -11.34 1.20 -12.16
N HIS A 436 -10.80 2.10 -12.98
CA HIS A 436 -10.61 3.50 -12.63
C HIS A 436 -9.79 3.78 -11.35
N ASN A 437 -9.01 2.81 -10.90
CA ASN A 437 -8.17 2.92 -9.71
C ASN A 437 -6.92 2.04 -9.84
N PHE A 438 -5.97 2.24 -8.93
CA PHE A 438 -4.74 1.45 -8.84
C PHE A 438 -4.15 1.50 -7.43
N VAL A 439 -3.18 0.64 -7.14
CA VAL A 439 -2.37 0.70 -5.92
C VAL A 439 -1.12 1.55 -6.16
N ALA A 440 -0.86 2.51 -5.27
CA ALA A 440 0.31 3.37 -5.30
C ALA A 440 0.81 3.64 -3.88
N ASN A 441 2.12 3.49 -3.62
CA ASN A 441 2.71 3.53 -2.27
C ASN A 441 1.92 2.68 -1.24
N ASP A 442 1.44 1.51 -1.68
CA ASP A 442 0.62 0.59 -0.89
C ASP A 442 -0.69 1.23 -0.37
N ILE A 443 -1.30 2.12 -1.15
CA ILE A 443 -2.61 2.75 -0.91
C ILE A 443 -3.45 2.63 -2.19
N VAL A 444 -4.76 2.39 -2.05
CA VAL A 444 -5.69 2.35 -3.18
C VAL A 444 -6.12 3.77 -3.55
N VAL A 445 -5.86 4.15 -4.80
CA VAL A 445 -6.04 5.51 -5.31
C VAL A 445 -6.83 5.53 -6.61
N HIS A 446 -7.64 6.56 -6.81
CA HIS A 446 -8.44 6.73 -8.03
C HIS A 446 -7.59 7.30 -9.16
N ASN A 447 -7.98 7.09 -10.41
CA ASN A 447 -7.31 7.65 -11.60
C ASN A 447 -8.09 8.83 -12.24
N SER A 448 -7.57 9.45 -13.30
CA SER A 448 -8.34 10.43 -14.09
C SER A 448 -9.18 9.77 -15.18
N ILE A 449 -10.45 10.17 -15.26
CA ILE A 449 -11.41 9.70 -16.27
C ILE A 449 -11.41 10.60 -17.53
N GLU A 450 -11.07 11.89 -17.42
CA GLU A 450 -11.22 12.87 -18.50
C GLU A 450 -10.44 12.50 -19.77
N GLN A 451 -9.20 12.03 -19.61
CA GLN A 451 -8.30 11.86 -20.74
C GLN A 451 -8.78 10.77 -21.69
N ASP A 452 -9.44 9.72 -21.21
CA ASP A 452 -9.85 8.57 -22.02
C ASP A 452 -11.15 8.78 -22.80
N ALA A 453 -12.05 9.64 -22.30
CA ALA A 453 -13.35 9.83 -22.93
C ALA A 453 -13.21 10.28 -24.41
N ASP A 454 -13.74 9.49 -25.35
CA ASP A 454 -13.86 9.90 -26.75
C ASP A 454 -14.83 11.08 -26.88
N ILE A 455 -15.93 11.01 -26.12
CA ILE A 455 -16.95 12.05 -26.02
C ILE A 455 -17.22 12.32 -24.53
N VAL A 456 -17.22 13.60 -24.14
CA VAL A 456 -17.75 14.05 -22.85
C VAL A 456 -18.97 14.89 -23.13
N MET A 457 -20.10 14.52 -22.52
CA MET A 457 -21.33 15.30 -22.55
C MET A 457 -21.74 15.67 -21.14
N PHE A 458 -22.05 16.94 -20.92
CA PHE A 458 -22.66 17.43 -19.69
C PHE A 458 -24.14 17.67 -19.91
N ILE A 459 -24.95 17.31 -18.91
CA ILE A 459 -26.39 17.60 -18.90
C ILE A 459 -26.60 18.69 -17.88
N TYR A 460 -27.13 19.83 -18.32
CA TYR A 460 -27.50 20.93 -17.45
C TYR A 460 -29.00 21.24 -17.60
N ARG A 461 -29.71 21.28 -16.47
CA ARG A 461 -31.12 21.64 -16.41
C ARG A 461 -31.27 22.83 -15.49
N ASP A 462 -31.51 24.01 -16.06
CA ASP A 462 -31.62 25.23 -15.26
C ASP A 462 -32.77 25.15 -14.25
N GLU A 463 -33.93 24.65 -14.68
CA GLU A 463 -35.11 24.41 -13.84
C GLU A 463 -34.84 23.53 -12.61
N TYR A 464 -33.90 22.59 -12.69
CA TYR A 464 -33.55 21.75 -11.55
C TYR A 464 -32.88 22.55 -10.42
N TYR A 465 -32.13 23.58 -10.77
CA TYR A 465 -31.40 24.40 -9.81
C TYR A 465 -32.13 25.71 -9.46
N ASN A 466 -32.95 26.21 -10.37
CA ASN A 466 -33.64 27.49 -10.33
C ASN A 466 -35.15 27.32 -10.63
N PRO A 467 -35.90 26.50 -9.88
CA PRO A 467 -37.27 26.10 -10.24
C PRO A 467 -38.25 27.29 -10.34
N ASP A 468 -38.09 28.30 -9.48
CA ASP A 468 -39.02 29.43 -9.40
C ASP A 468 -38.60 30.62 -10.30
N THR A 469 -37.38 30.60 -10.84
CA THR A 469 -36.77 31.75 -11.54
C THR A 469 -36.28 31.42 -12.94
N THR A 470 -36.36 30.16 -13.37
CA THR A 470 -35.92 29.76 -14.72
C THR A 470 -36.82 30.34 -15.80
N ASP A 471 -36.20 30.85 -16.86
CA ASP A 471 -36.85 31.27 -18.10
C ASP A 471 -36.90 30.13 -19.14
N ARG A 472 -36.38 28.94 -18.80
CA ARG A 472 -36.23 27.78 -19.69
C ARG A 472 -36.82 26.48 -19.08
N PRO A 473 -38.10 26.46 -18.65
CA PRO A 473 -38.71 25.28 -18.05
C PRO A 473 -38.77 24.11 -19.04
N GLY A 474 -38.53 22.89 -18.56
CA GLY A 474 -38.54 21.69 -19.39
C GLY A 474 -37.41 21.58 -20.41
N ILE A 475 -36.40 22.47 -20.38
CA ILE A 475 -35.24 22.40 -21.29
C ILE A 475 -34.04 21.80 -20.56
N ALA A 476 -33.40 20.82 -21.21
CA ALA A 476 -32.09 20.31 -20.82
C ALA A 476 -31.05 20.67 -21.89
N GLU A 477 -29.98 21.31 -21.45
CA GLU A 477 -28.83 21.62 -22.27
C GLU A 477 -27.83 20.46 -22.24
N ILE A 478 -27.58 19.84 -23.39
CA ILE A 478 -26.57 18.81 -23.60
C ILE A 478 -25.32 19.46 -24.19
N ASN A 479 -24.29 19.65 -23.37
CA ASN A 479 -23.03 20.24 -23.79
C ASN A 479 -22.00 19.14 -24.09
N VAL A 480 -21.76 18.90 -25.38
CA VAL A 480 -20.69 18.04 -25.88
C VAL A 480 -19.37 18.77 -25.70
N ALA A 481 -18.75 18.62 -24.53
CA ALA A 481 -17.55 19.34 -24.11
C ALA A 481 -16.24 18.74 -24.61
N LYS A 482 -16.25 17.45 -24.99
CA LYS A 482 -15.13 16.78 -25.67
C LYS A 482 -15.70 15.87 -26.74
N HIS A 483 -15.10 15.86 -27.93
CA HIS A 483 -15.43 14.91 -28.98
C HIS A 483 -14.16 14.69 -29.83
N ARG A 484 -13.50 13.55 -29.70
CA ARG A 484 -12.22 13.28 -30.40
C ARG A 484 -12.35 13.20 -31.92
N ASN A 485 -13.51 12.72 -32.39
CA ASN A 485 -13.76 12.44 -33.81
C ASN A 485 -14.83 13.37 -34.45
N GLY A 486 -15.05 14.58 -33.92
CA GLY A 486 -16.22 15.39 -34.27
C GLY A 486 -16.33 16.69 -33.48
N PRO A 487 -17.32 17.54 -33.79
CA PRO A 487 -17.44 18.87 -33.19
C PRO A 487 -17.99 18.83 -31.76
N THR A 488 -17.58 19.80 -30.95
CA THR A 488 -18.23 20.14 -29.68
C THR A 488 -19.40 21.09 -29.95
N ALA A 489 -20.48 20.95 -29.20
CA ALA A 489 -21.68 21.78 -29.34
C ALA A 489 -22.52 21.76 -28.06
N SER A 490 -23.31 22.81 -27.85
CA SER A 490 -24.39 22.79 -26.86
C SER A 490 -25.73 22.62 -27.57
N ILE A 491 -26.50 21.62 -27.16
CA ILE A 491 -27.73 21.18 -27.83
C ILE A 491 -28.86 21.23 -26.81
N ASP A 492 -29.92 21.97 -27.13
CA ASP A 492 -31.11 22.00 -26.29
C ASP A 492 -32.06 20.84 -26.65
N LEU A 493 -32.44 20.08 -25.64
CA LEU A 493 -33.47 19.05 -25.72
C LEU A 493 -34.62 19.38 -24.76
N TYR A 494 -35.83 18.91 -25.11
CA TYR A 494 -36.93 18.90 -24.15
C TYR A 494 -36.72 17.75 -23.15
N TRP A 495 -36.88 18.02 -21.86
CA TRP A 495 -36.84 17.03 -20.79
C TRP A 495 -38.26 16.76 -20.27
N ASN A 496 -38.71 15.51 -20.41
CA ASN A 496 -39.94 15.04 -19.80
C ASN A 496 -39.62 14.37 -18.45
N GLY A 497 -39.95 15.04 -17.35
CA GLY A 497 -39.69 14.57 -15.99
C GLY A 497 -40.51 13.36 -15.56
N GLU A 498 -41.72 13.18 -16.10
CA GLU A 498 -42.59 12.04 -15.76
C GLU A 498 -42.06 10.73 -16.36
N LEU A 499 -41.45 10.81 -17.54
CA LEU A 499 -40.92 9.67 -18.28
C LEU A 499 -39.39 9.52 -18.17
N ALA A 500 -38.73 10.45 -17.48
CA ALA A 500 -37.27 10.56 -17.40
C ALA A 500 -36.58 10.46 -18.79
N SER A 501 -37.11 11.17 -19.78
CA SER A 501 -36.68 11.07 -21.18
C SER A 501 -36.42 12.42 -21.85
N PHE A 502 -35.58 12.39 -22.89
CA PHE A 502 -35.27 13.56 -23.72
C PHE A 502 -35.93 13.45 -25.09
N SER A 503 -36.41 14.57 -25.64
CA SER A 503 -36.94 14.64 -27.00
C SER A 503 -36.48 15.91 -27.73
N ASN A 504 -36.61 15.90 -29.06
CA ASN A 504 -36.22 17.03 -29.90
C ASN A 504 -37.04 18.28 -29.54
N LEU A 505 -36.35 19.37 -29.25
CA LEU A 505 -36.98 20.67 -29.02
C LEU A 505 -37.39 21.29 -30.36
N GLN A 506 -38.68 21.62 -30.53
CA GLN A 506 -39.14 22.37 -31.70
C GLN A 506 -39.05 23.87 -31.41
N ARG A 507 -38.25 24.60 -32.19
CA ARG A 507 -38.17 26.08 -32.11
C ARG A 507 -39.06 26.70 -33.18
N GLN A 508 -40.02 27.54 -32.79
CA GLN A 508 -40.77 28.38 -33.71
C GLN A 508 -40.11 29.76 -33.76
N GLU A 509 -39.58 30.14 -34.93
CA GLU A 509 -39.16 31.51 -35.16
C GLU A 509 -40.40 32.39 -35.33
N VAL A 510 -40.64 33.28 -34.36
CA VAL A 510 -41.63 34.34 -34.50
C VAL A 510 -40.91 35.52 -35.17
N GLN A 511 -41.20 35.78 -36.44
CA GLN A 511 -40.83 37.05 -37.06
C GLN A 511 -41.61 38.17 -36.37
N LEU A 512 -40.90 39.01 -35.63
CA LEU A 512 -41.45 40.21 -34.98
C LEU A 512 -41.67 41.34 -35.98
#